data_AF-A0A8S4AAM8-F1
#
_entry.id   AF-A0A8S4AAM8-F1
#
_cell.length_a   1.000
_cell.length_b   1.000
_cell.length_c   1.000
_cell.angle_alpha   90.00
_cell.angle_beta   90.00
_cell.angle_gamma   90.00
#
_symmetry.space_group_name_H-M   'P 1'
#
loop_
_entity.id
_entity.type
_entity.pdbx_description
1 polymer ?
#
loop_
_entity_poly.entity_id
_entity_poly.type
_entity_poly.pdbx_seq_one_letter_code
_entity_poly.pdbx_strand_id
1 'polypeptide(L)'
;MGKLSDGGWELCDDPLYRPLKGDCLVYSYGINFDYSYDDDMARYGCEIHAFDPSMNLGPHLRGERVFFHPYGVGASNKSIISPKNDHWQLYSIEEHRKLLQHTPNQRRLDIVKMDVEGHEWESLMKALDDGSLADVRQLAFETHVSWSKSDPTKEEYLKFLALFRKVYQNGFRIYVTHRNYQWSAFESLLVEGKTLAHCHEVHTININIKNTVKDDGTVAGDGEVTDATRQARHNQQLELLEKEKLWYQKVRAPKRRNINK
;
A
#
# COMPACT_ATOMS: atom_id res chain seq x y z
N MET A 1 -8.07 -11.32 -4.06
CA MET A 1 -8.95 -10.14 -4.25
C MET A 1 -8.48 -9.40 -5.49
N GLY A 2 -9.38 -8.79 -6.26
CA GLY A 2 -9.05 -8.17 -7.55
C GLY A 2 -9.16 -9.13 -8.72
N LYS A 3 -8.52 -8.79 -9.84
CA LYS A 3 -8.51 -9.63 -11.05
C LYS A 3 -7.82 -10.97 -10.79
N LEU A 4 -8.18 -11.99 -11.58
CA LEU A 4 -7.47 -13.28 -11.59
C LEU A 4 -6.10 -13.20 -12.30
N SER A 5 -5.92 -12.15 -13.10
CA SER A 5 -4.67 -11.81 -13.78
C SER A 5 -3.92 -10.75 -12.99
N ASP A 6 -2.98 -10.07 -13.65
CA ASP A 6 -2.38 -8.83 -13.20
C ASP A 6 -3.40 -7.86 -12.58
N GLY A 7 -3.03 -7.27 -11.43
CA GLY A 7 -3.88 -6.45 -10.56
C GLY A 7 -4.58 -7.18 -9.40
N GLY A 8 -4.50 -8.51 -9.33
CA GLY A 8 -4.97 -9.31 -8.18
C GLY A 8 -3.95 -9.44 -7.06
N TRP A 9 -4.40 -9.45 -5.81
CA TRP A 9 -3.55 -9.63 -4.62
C TRP A 9 -4.17 -10.62 -3.62
N GLU A 10 -3.31 -11.39 -2.95
CA GLU A 10 -3.72 -12.40 -1.98
C GLU A 10 -4.08 -11.79 -0.63
N LEU A 11 -5.18 -12.28 -0.05
CA LEU A 11 -5.61 -11.95 1.30
C LEU A 11 -5.51 -13.22 2.14
N CYS A 12 -4.75 -13.19 3.24
CA CYS A 12 -4.76 -14.32 4.16
C CYS A 12 -6.12 -14.39 4.86
N ASP A 13 -6.90 -15.42 4.50
CA ASP A 13 -8.25 -15.66 5.00
C ASP A 13 -8.26 -16.57 6.24
N ASP A 14 -7.11 -16.92 6.83
CA ASP A 14 -7.07 -17.69 8.08
C ASP A 14 -7.75 -16.89 9.22
N PRO A 15 -8.69 -17.46 9.99
CA PRO A 15 -9.39 -16.76 11.08
C PRO A 15 -8.48 -16.02 12.07
N LEU A 16 -7.25 -16.49 12.29
CA LEU A 16 -6.29 -15.85 13.17
C LEU A 16 -5.76 -14.52 12.60
N TYR A 17 -5.71 -14.36 11.27
CA TYR A 17 -5.07 -13.23 10.60
C TYR A 17 -5.97 -12.48 9.62
N ARG A 18 -7.18 -12.98 9.37
CA ARG A 18 -8.18 -12.35 8.51
C ARG A 18 -8.61 -10.99 9.11
N PRO A 19 -8.62 -9.90 8.33
CA PRO A 19 -9.20 -8.64 8.79
C PRO A 19 -10.67 -8.82 9.17
N LEU A 20 -11.09 -8.18 10.25
CA LEU A 20 -12.50 -8.22 10.66
C LEU A 20 -13.35 -7.52 9.61
N LYS A 21 -14.40 -8.22 9.16
CA LYS A 21 -15.35 -7.69 8.19
C LYS A 21 -16.00 -6.41 8.74
N GLY A 22 -15.97 -5.32 7.97
CA GLY A 22 -16.66 -4.08 8.31
C GLY A 22 -15.93 -3.10 9.24
N ASP A 23 -14.77 -3.44 9.82
CA ASP A 23 -13.91 -2.49 10.56
C ASP A 23 -12.42 -2.63 10.20
N CYS A 24 -12.13 -3.01 8.95
CA CYS A 24 -10.75 -3.09 8.48
C CYS A 24 -10.30 -1.81 7.79
N LEU A 25 -9.03 -1.45 7.93
CA LEU A 25 -8.39 -0.33 7.24
C LEU A 25 -7.26 -0.81 6.32
N VAL A 26 -7.31 -0.39 5.06
CA VAL A 26 -6.36 -0.80 4.01
C VAL A 26 -5.68 0.42 3.42
N TYR A 27 -4.35 0.39 3.36
CA TYR A 27 -3.57 1.29 2.52
C TYR A 27 -3.14 0.55 1.26
N SER A 28 -3.42 1.13 0.10
CA SER A 28 -3.16 0.55 -1.21
C SER A 28 -2.31 1.53 -2.02
N TYR A 29 -1.03 1.26 -2.15
CA TYR A 29 -0.09 2.11 -2.86
C TYR A 29 0.15 1.62 -4.29
N GLY A 30 0.18 2.60 -5.23
CA GLY A 30 0.35 2.43 -6.67
C GLY A 30 -0.71 1.52 -7.27
N ILE A 31 -1.90 2.09 -7.47
CA ILE A 31 -3.05 1.35 -8.00
C ILE A 31 -3.14 1.44 -9.53
N ASN A 32 -2.48 2.42 -10.16
CA ASN A 32 -2.38 2.60 -11.61
C ASN A 32 -3.72 2.40 -12.37
N PHE A 33 -4.78 3.08 -11.91
CA PHE A 33 -6.16 2.96 -12.41
C PHE A 33 -6.84 1.58 -12.23
N ASP A 34 -6.15 0.59 -11.68
CA ASP A 34 -6.73 -0.70 -11.33
C ASP A 34 -7.25 -0.72 -9.89
N TYR A 35 -8.51 -0.34 -9.74
CA TYR A 35 -9.21 -0.41 -8.46
C TYR A 35 -9.78 -1.80 -8.15
N SER A 36 -9.48 -2.86 -8.93
CA SER A 36 -10.17 -4.14 -8.76
C SER A 36 -9.97 -4.74 -7.37
N TYR A 37 -8.73 -4.70 -6.85
CA TYR A 37 -8.42 -5.10 -5.48
C TYR A 37 -9.13 -4.20 -4.45
N ASP A 38 -9.02 -2.88 -4.61
CA ASP A 38 -9.59 -1.89 -3.69
C ASP A 38 -11.12 -2.01 -3.59
N ASP A 39 -11.78 -2.19 -4.74
CA ASP A 39 -13.23 -2.37 -4.84
C ASP A 39 -13.68 -3.70 -4.20
N ASP A 40 -12.88 -4.77 -4.30
CA ASP A 40 -13.15 -6.04 -3.59
C ASP A 40 -12.98 -5.90 -2.08
N MET A 41 -11.94 -5.20 -1.61
CA MET A 41 -11.76 -4.92 -0.18
C MET A 41 -12.87 -3.99 0.34
N ALA A 42 -13.36 -3.05 -0.47
CA ALA A 42 -14.52 -2.23 -0.16
C ALA A 42 -15.79 -3.08 -0.01
N ARG A 43 -16.02 -4.03 -0.92
CA ARG A 43 -17.12 -5.01 -0.84
C ARG A 43 -17.00 -5.93 0.38
N TYR A 44 -15.77 -6.27 0.77
CA TYR A 44 -15.49 -6.96 2.02
C TYR A 44 -15.82 -6.09 3.25
N GLY A 45 -15.97 -4.78 3.08
CA GLY A 45 -16.40 -3.84 4.10
C GLY A 45 -15.25 -3.05 4.74
N CYS A 46 -14.05 -3.09 4.16
CA CYS A 46 -12.95 -2.25 4.63
C CYS A 46 -13.13 -0.79 4.21
N GLU A 47 -12.46 0.09 4.93
CA GLU A 47 -12.10 1.43 4.47
C GLU A 47 -10.75 1.36 3.75
N ILE A 48 -10.64 1.99 2.59
CA ILE A 48 -9.46 1.90 1.74
C ILE A 48 -8.94 3.30 1.44
N HIS A 49 -7.65 3.50 1.64
CA HIS A 49 -6.92 4.67 1.16
C HIS A 49 -6.00 4.23 0.03
N ALA A 50 -6.35 4.60 -1.19
CA ALA A 50 -5.61 4.32 -2.39
C ALA A 50 -4.72 5.51 -2.76
N PHE A 51 -3.44 5.28 -3.01
CA PHE A 51 -2.44 6.31 -3.23
C PHE A 51 -1.73 6.12 -4.56
N ASP A 52 -1.81 7.10 -5.45
CA ASP A 52 -1.06 7.05 -6.71
C ASP A 52 -0.84 8.47 -7.28
N PRO A 53 0.42 8.95 -7.37
CA PRO A 53 0.71 10.28 -7.91
C PRO A 53 0.71 10.30 -9.45
N SER A 54 0.70 9.15 -10.12
CA SER A 54 0.86 9.01 -11.57
C SER A 54 -0.45 9.12 -12.35
N MET A 55 -1.60 8.94 -11.69
CA MET A 55 -2.92 8.87 -12.32
C MET A 55 -3.46 10.21 -12.82
N ASN A 56 -2.81 11.33 -12.47
CA ASN A 56 -3.25 12.67 -12.87
C ASN A 56 -4.72 13.00 -12.46
N LEU A 57 -5.25 12.32 -11.44
CA LEU A 57 -6.57 12.57 -10.86
C LEU A 57 -6.44 13.43 -9.59
N GLY A 58 -7.50 14.16 -9.25
CA GLY A 58 -7.60 14.82 -7.96
C GLY A 58 -8.06 13.86 -6.85
N PRO A 59 -7.94 14.26 -5.58
CA PRO A 59 -8.45 13.48 -4.46
C PRO A 59 -9.96 13.29 -4.60
N HIS A 60 -10.44 12.06 -4.44
CA HIS A 60 -11.87 11.77 -4.57
C HIS A 60 -12.26 10.51 -3.81
N LEU A 61 -13.57 10.39 -3.54
CA LEU A 61 -14.15 9.16 -3.04
C LEU A 61 -14.64 8.36 -4.25
N ARG A 62 -14.20 7.11 -4.35
CA ARG A 62 -14.72 6.13 -5.29
C ARG A 62 -15.64 5.18 -4.54
N GLY A 63 -16.89 5.07 -5.03
CA GLY A 63 -17.95 4.37 -4.31
C GLY A 63 -18.18 5.01 -2.94
N GLU A 64 -18.26 4.18 -1.91
CA GLU A 64 -18.51 4.63 -0.53
C GLU A 64 -17.30 4.49 0.39
N ARG A 65 -16.25 3.76 -0.02
CA ARG A 65 -15.22 3.28 0.91
C ARG A 65 -13.78 3.43 0.41
N VAL A 66 -13.58 3.83 -0.85
CA VAL A 66 -12.25 3.99 -1.43
C VAL A 66 -11.91 5.47 -1.55
N PHE A 67 -11.05 5.95 -0.67
CA PHE A 67 -10.51 7.31 -0.65
C PHE A 67 -9.24 7.33 -1.51
N PHE A 68 -9.30 8.01 -2.65
CA PHE A 68 -8.15 8.17 -3.53
C PHE A 68 -7.37 9.44 -3.21
N HIS A 69 -6.05 9.30 -3.11
CA HIS A 69 -5.08 10.35 -2.83
C HIS A 69 -4.02 10.42 -3.94
N PRO A 70 -3.80 11.60 -4.57
CA PRO A 70 -2.84 11.76 -5.66
C PRO A 70 -1.41 11.99 -5.14
N TYR A 71 -0.99 11.18 -4.17
CA TYR A 71 0.31 11.25 -3.53
C TYR A 71 1.02 9.91 -3.63
N GLY A 72 2.34 9.93 -3.69
CA GLY A 72 3.16 8.72 -3.65
C GLY A 72 3.72 8.45 -2.27
N VAL A 73 4.33 7.27 -2.12
CA VAL A 73 5.02 6.87 -0.90
C VAL A 73 6.53 6.97 -1.10
N GLY A 74 7.26 7.34 -0.04
CA GLY A 74 8.72 7.42 -0.05
C GLY A 74 9.32 7.33 1.34
N ALA A 75 10.65 7.24 1.44
CA ALA A 75 11.35 7.27 2.73
C ALA A 75 11.30 8.64 3.45
N SER A 76 10.91 9.71 2.75
CA SER A 76 10.79 11.06 3.31
C SER A 76 9.73 11.89 2.58
N ASN A 77 9.24 12.92 3.27
CA ASN A 77 8.25 13.86 2.74
C ASN A 77 8.94 14.84 1.79
N LYS A 78 8.75 14.69 0.48
CA LYS A 78 9.42 15.52 -0.53
C LYS A 78 8.66 15.56 -1.85
N SER A 79 8.86 16.64 -2.60
CA SER A 79 8.46 16.68 -4.00
C SER A 79 9.60 16.15 -4.88
N ILE A 80 9.26 15.33 -5.88
CA ILE A 80 10.21 14.79 -6.87
C ILE A 80 9.71 15.07 -8.30
N ILE A 81 10.62 14.94 -9.27
CA ILE A 81 10.27 14.87 -10.69
C ILE A 81 10.18 13.39 -11.06
N SER A 82 9.02 12.98 -11.56
CA SER A 82 8.79 11.61 -12.02
C SER A 82 9.51 11.33 -13.35
N PRO A 83 9.66 10.05 -13.75
CA PRO A 83 10.20 9.68 -15.05
C PRO A 83 9.46 10.30 -16.24
N LYS A 84 8.18 10.67 -16.06
CA LYS A 84 7.34 11.32 -17.08
C LYS A 84 7.39 12.86 -17.03
N ASN A 85 8.33 13.44 -16.26
CA ASN A 85 8.48 14.88 -16.02
C ASN A 85 7.31 15.56 -15.29
N ASP A 86 6.48 14.79 -14.58
CA ASP A 86 5.47 15.33 -13.67
C ASP A 86 6.04 15.57 -12.26
N HIS A 87 5.51 16.58 -11.57
CA HIS A 87 5.81 16.80 -10.16
C HIS A 87 4.98 15.85 -9.29
N TRP A 88 5.66 14.96 -8.56
CA TRP A 88 5.03 14.07 -7.59
C TRP A 88 5.34 14.54 -6.17
N GLN A 89 4.32 14.52 -5.30
CA GLN A 89 4.50 14.69 -3.88
C GLN A 89 4.53 13.32 -3.21
N LEU A 90 5.63 13.02 -2.53
CA LEU A 90 5.80 11.80 -1.76
C LEU A 90 5.68 12.09 -0.26
N TYR A 91 5.10 11.14 0.47
CA TYR A 91 5.06 11.11 1.92
C TYR A 91 5.51 9.76 2.46
N SER A 92 6.08 9.72 3.65
CA SER A 92 6.29 8.45 4.34
C SER A 92 4.96 7.82 4.77
N ILE A 93 4.96 6.52 5.03
CA ILE A 93 3.79 5.85 5.63
C ILE A 93 3.42 6.52 6.97
N GLU A 94 4.43 6.87 7.78
CA GLU A 94 4.25 7.64 9.01
C GLU A 94 3.45 8.93 8.78
N GLU A 95 3.81 9.71 7.76
CA GLU A 95 3.15 10.97 7.45
C GLU A 95 1.74 10.75 6.89
N HIS A 96 1.54 9.78 5.99
CA HIS A 96 0.19 9.41 5.53
C HIS A 96 -0.71 9.05 6.71
N ARG A 97 -0.20 8.28 7.68
CA ARG A 97 -0.92 7.95 8.90
C ARG A 97 -1.23 9.18 9.75
N LYS A 98 -0.33 10.16 9.86
CA LYS A 98 -0.60 11.42 10.57
C LYS A 98 -1.68 12.26 9.89
N LEU A 99 -1.55 12.48 8.58
CA LEU A 99 -2.48 13.27 7.77
C LEU A 99 -3.90 12.70 7.81
N LEU A 100 -4.02 11.37 7.79
CA LEU A 100 -5.29 10.66 7.80
C LEU A 100 -5.78 10.29 9.20
N GLN A 101 -5.06 10.70 10.26
CA GLN A 101 -5.38 10.39 11.66
C GLN A 101 -5.46 8.87 11.95
N HIS A 102 -4.60 8.13 11.29
CA HIS A 102 -4.45 6.68 11.37
C HIS A 102 -3.16 6.26 12.05
N THR A 103 -2.55 7.06 12.94
CA THR A 103 -1.37 6.58 13.69
C THR A 103 -1.72 5.34 14.52
N PRO A 104 -0.75 4.50 14.94
CA PRO A 104 -1.04 3.24 15.65
C PRO A 104 -1.93 3.39 16.90
N ASN A 105 -1.89 4.57 17.55
CA ASN A 105 -2.70 4.87 18.72
C ASN A 105 -4.13 5.35 18.39
N GLN A 106 -4.40 5.69 17.13
CA GLN A 106 -5.69 6.22 16.67
C GLN A 106 -6.50 5.14 15.94
N ARG A 107 -5.88 4.49 14.96
CA ARG A 107 -6.52 3.44 14.18
C ARG A 107 -5.47 2.50 13.63
N ARG A 108 -5.71 1.21 13.85
CA ARG A 108 -4.87 0.18 13.30
C ARG A 108 -5.00 0.10 11.78
N LEU A 109 -3.89 -0.14 11.10
CA LEU A 109 -3.89 -0.59 9.71
C LEU A 109 -3.98 -2.12 9.66
N ASP A 110 -4.99 -2.69 9.01
CA ASP A 110 -5.07 -4.14 8.84
C ASP A 110 -4.19 -4.60 7.68
N ILE A 111 -4.21 -3.87 6.57
CA ILE A 111 -3.48 -4.23 5.37
C ILE A 111 -2.71 -3.04 4.82
N VAL A 112 -1.46 -3.29 4.44
CA VAL A 112 -0.71 -2.43 3.52
C VAL A 112 -0.38 -3.25 2.28
N LYS A 113 -0.91 -2.83 1.12
CA LYS A 113 -0.52 -3.30 -0.22
C LYS A 113 0.39 -2.24 -0.86
N MET A 114 1.53 -2.63 -1.40
CA MET A 114 2.48 -1.70 -2.01
C MET A 114 3.10 -2.26 -3.29
N ASP A 115 2.78 -1.59 -4.39
CA ASP A 115 3.43 -1.78 -5.68
C ASP A 115 3.51 -0.39 -6.29
N VAL A 116 4.71 0.21 -6.28
CA VAL A 116 4.92 1.65 -6.55
C VAL A 116 6.08 1.88 -7.51
N GLU A 117 6.47 0.85 -8.25
CA GLU A 117 7.41 0.92 -9.35
C GLU A 117 8.77 1.53 -8.94
N GLY A 118 9.36 1.03 -7.84
CA GLY A 118 10.76 1.31 -7.47
C GLY A 118 10.97 2.09 -6.17
N HIS A 119 9.92 2.51 -5.48
CA HIS A 119 10.01 3.15 -4.15
C HIS A 119 9.75 2.19 -2.97
N GLU A 120 9.55 0.89 -3.21
CA GLU A 120 9.16 -0.07 -2.17
C GLU A 120 10.24 -0.23 -1.12
N TRP A 121 11.48 -0.46 -1.56
CA TRP A 121 12.58 -0.78 -0.66
C TRP A 121 12.80 0.31 0.39
N GLU A 122 13.00 1.55 -0.04
CA GLU A 122 13.27 2.67 0.87
C GLU A 122 12.06 3.04 1.74
N SER A 123 10.85 2.97 1.19
CA SER A 123 9.61 3.28 1.91
C SER A 123 9.35 2.25 3.00
N LEU A 124 9.48 0.96 2.69
CA LEU A 124 9.27 -0.13 3.64
C LEU A 124 10.39 -0.18 4.67
N MET A 125 11.66 0.03 4.27
CA MET A 125 12.77 0.09 5.22
C MET A 125 12.54 1.20 6.26
N LYS A 126 12.13 2.41 5.82
CA LYS A 126 11.79 3.51 6.72
C LYS A 126 10.61 3.16 7.62
N ALA A 127 9.53 2.62 7.06
CA ALA A 127 8.29 2.35 7.80
C ALA A 127 8.43 1.19 8.81
N LEU A 128 9.34 0.25 8.54
CA LEU A 128 9.75 -0.79 9.50
C LEU A 128 10.65 -0.22 10.61
N ASP A 129 11.49 0.78 10.31
CA ASP A 129 12.35 1.44 11.30
C ASP A 129 11.60 2.37 12.25
N ASP A 130 10.63 3.14 11.72
CA ASP A 130 9.89 4.14 12.50
C ASP A 130 8.65 3.57 13.21
N GLY A 131 8.37 2.28 13.02
CA GLY A 131 7.24 1.59 13.64
C GLY A 131 5.88 1.88 12.99
N SER A 132 5.83 2.56 11.83
CA SER A 132 4.57 2.84 11.13
C SER A 132 3.88 1.59 10.59
N LEU A 133 4.57 0.45 10.57
CA LEU A 133 4.01 -0.86 10.24
C LEU A 133 3.87 -1.78 11.47
N ALA A 134 4.16 -1.31 12.68
CA ALA A 134 4.23 -2.16 13.87
C ALA A 134 2.88 -2.78 14.26
N ASP A 135 1.78 -2.11 13.93
CA ASP A 135 0.41 -2.56 14.14
C ASP A 135 -0.24 -3.12 12.86
N VAL A 136 0.52 -3.29 11.77
CA VAL A 136 0.00 -3.83 10.52
C VAL A 136 -0.13 -5.35 10.59
N ARG A 137 -1.34 -5.86 10.29
CA ARG A 137 -1.65 -7.29 10.36
C ARG A 137 -1.18 -8.05 9.12
N GLN A 138 -1.40 -7.52 7.92
CA GLN A 138 -0.94 -8.09 6.67
C GLN A 138 -0.18 -7.05 5.85
N LEU A 139 0.99 -7.43 5.38
CA LEU A 139 1.82 -6.59 4.51
C LEU A 139 2.06 -7.36 3.22
N ALA A 140 1.61 -6.78 2.11
CA ALA A 140 1.83 -7.29 0.76
C ALA A 140 2.58 -6.23 -0.06
N PHE A 141 3.62 -6.64 -0.77
CA PHE A 141 4.40 -5.72 -1.59
C PHE A 141 5.06 -6.41 -2.79
N GLU A 142 5.27 -5.68 -3.88
CA GLU A 142 6.06 -6.16 -5.01
C GLU A 142 7.52 -5.74 -4.87
N THR A 143 8.45 -6.66 -5.08
CA THR A 143 9.87 -6.34 -5.15
C THR A 143 10.28 -6.12 -6.59
N HIS A 144 10.57 -4.87 -6.97
CA HIS A 144 11.20 -4.52 -8.24
C HIS A 144 12.73 -4.72 -8.15
N VAL A 145 13.22 -5.97 -8.27
CA VAL A 145 14.63 -6.31 -7.98
C VAL A 145 15.61 -5.65 -8.94
N SER A 146 15.29 -5.60 -10.23
CA SER A 146 16.09 -4.91 -11.24
C SER A 146 15.21 -4.43 -12.39
N TRP A 147 15.71 -3.43 -13.11
CA TRP A 147 15.13 -2.94 -14.36
C TRP A 147 15.97 -3.33 -15.58
N SER A 148 17.01 -4.16 -15.37
CA SER A 148 17.87 -4.66 -16.44
C SER A 148 17.15 -5.69 -17.32
N LYS A 149 17.74 -6.03 -18.45
CA LYS A 149 17.33 -7.17 -19.30
C LYS A 149 18.10 -8.46 -18.97
N SER A 150 18.88 -8.47 -17.90
CA SER A 150 19.81 -9.52 -17.50
C SER A 150 19.72 -9.76 -15.99
N ASP A 151 20.39 -10.81 -15.50
CA ASP A 151 20.44 -11.13 -14.08
C ASP A 151 20.73 -9.91 -13.19
N PRO A 152 19.97 -9.72 -12.09
CA PRO A 152 20.27 -8.69 -11.11
C PRO A 152 21.67 -8.86 -10.54
N THR A 153 22.31 -7.74 -10.27
CA THR A 153 23.58 -7.67 -9.56
C THR A 153 23.44 -8.20 -8.14
N LYS A 154 24.58 -8.57 -7.54
CA LYS A 154 24.63 -8.98 -6.14
C LYS A 154 24.08 -7.90 -5.23
N GLU A 155 24.37 -6.63 -5.51
CA GLU A 155 23.94 -5.48 -4.73
C GLU A 155 22.41 -5.30 -4.77
N GLU A 156 21.78 -5.48 -5.94
CA GLU A 156 20.32 -5.47 -6.08
C GLU A 156 19.66 -6.56 -5.25
N TYR A 157 20.18 -7.80 -5.31
CA TYR A 157 19.68 -8.88 -4.46
C TYR A 157 19.86 -8.59 -2.97
N LEU A 158 21.03 -8.08 -2.57
CA LEU A 158 21.31 -7.76 -1.16
C LEU A 158 20.35 -6.71 -0.60
N LYS A 159 19.90 -5.74 -1.39
CA LYS A 159 18.88 -4.76 -0.97
C LYS A 159 17.58 -5.46 -0.53
N PHE A 160 17.01 -6.30 -1.38
CA PHE A 160 15.73 -6.96 -1.08
C PHE A 160 15.87 -8.09 -0.05
N LEU A 161 17.01 -8.79 0.00
CA LEU A 161 17.30 -9.72 1.10
C LEU A 161 17.38 -9.01 2.46
N ALA A 162 17.94 -7.79 2.51
CA ALA A 162 17.94 -6.97 3.72
C ALA A 162 16.52 -6.54 4.11
N LEU A 163 15.68 -6.18 3.13
CA LEU A 163 14.25 -5.89 3.37
C LEU A 163 13.54 -7.11 3.95
N PHE A 164 13.68 -8.31 3.35
CA PHE A 164 13.05 -9.52 3.86
C PHE A 164 13.50 -9.86 5.28
N ARG A 165 14.79 -9.73 5.57
CA ARG A 165 15.30 -9.87 6.94
C ARG A 165 14.58 -8.92 7.90
N LYS A 166 14.39 -7.66 7.50
CA LYS A 166 13.78 -6.63 8.34
C LYS A 166 12.28 -6.83 8.53
N VAL A 167 11.58 -7.26 7.48
CA VAL A 167 10.18 -7.72 7.53
C VAL A 167 10.04 -8.84 8.58
N TYR A 168 10.94 -9.83 8.56
CA TYR A 168 10.92 -10.93 9.54
C TYR A 168 11.23 -10.48 10.97
N GLN A 169 12.18 -9.56 11.14
CA GLN A 169 12.54 -8.99 12.44
C GLN A 169 11.37 -8.21 13.07
N ASN A 170 10.47 -7.66 12.26
CA ASN A 170 9.26 -6.95 12.70
C ASN A 170 8.02 -7.85 12.83
N GLY A 171 8.19 -9.18 12.84
CA GLY A 171 7.11 -10.14 13.10
C GLY A 171 6.35 -10.62 11.87
N PHE A 172 6.63 -10.11 10.68
CA PHE A 172 5.99 -10.59 9.47
C PHE A 172 6.57 -11.94 9.01
N ARG A 173 5.73 -12.81 8.46
CA ARG A 173 6.11 -14.09 7.85
C ARG A 173 5.47 -14.21 6.48
N ILE A 174 6.29 -14.57 5.49
CA ILE A 174 5.82 -14.82 4.14
C ILE A 174 4.97 -16.09 4.16
N TYR A 175 3.77 -16.00 3.59
CA TYR A 175 2.89 -17.17 3.40
C TYR A 175 2.69 -17.51 1.92
N VAL A 176 2.84 -16.54 1.02
CA VAL A 176 2.81 -16.76 -0.43
C VAL A 176 3.67 -15.74 -1.15
N THR A 177 4.23 -16.16 -2.29
CA THR A 177 4.93 -15.30 -3.23
C THR A 177 4.47 -15.62 -4.64
N HIS A 178 4.28 -14.61 -5.47
CA HIS A 178 3.96 -14.75 -6.88
C HIS A 178 5.09 -14.10 -7.72
N ARG A 179 5.41 -14.70 -8.86
CA ARG A 179 6.44 -14.19 -9.78
C ARG A 179 5.73 -13.52 -10.95
N ASN A 180 6.06 -12.26 -11.21
CA ASN A 180 5.42 -11.51 -12.28
C ASN A 180 6.13 -11.78 -13.62
N TYR A 181 5.89 -12.96 -14.21
CA TYR A 181 6.49 -13.32 -15.50
C TYR A 181 5.94 -12.51 -16.68
N GLN A 182 4.76 -11.89 -16.54
CA GLN A 182 4.12 -11.19 -17.64
C GLN A 182 4.90 -9.93 -18.05
N TRP A 183 5.39 -9.17 -17.07
CA TRP A 183 6.03 -7.88 -17.33
C TRP A 183 7.51 -7.84 -16.95
N SER A 184 7.99 -8.83 -16.19
CA SER A 184 9.34 -8.81 -15.62
C SER A 184 10.20 -10.04 -15.97
N ALA A 185 9.75 -10.89 -16.90
CA ALA A 185 10.49 -12.07 -17.32
C ALA A 185 11.79 -11.72 -18.06
N PHE A 186 12.86 -12.46 -17.76
CA PHE A 186 14.13 -12.39 -18.46
C PHE A 186 14.81 -13.76 -18.55
N GLU A 187 15.65 -13.95 -19.56
CA GLU A 187 16.50 -15.14 -19.68
C GLU A 187 17.79 -14.94 -18.88
N SER A 188 18.07 -15.87 -17.97
CA SER A 188 19.28 -15.84 -17.15
C SER A 188 20.52 -16.10 -18.01
N LEU A 189 21.49 -15.20 -17.92
CA LEU A 189 22.83 -15.35 -18.48
C LEU A 189 23.72 -16.22 -17.58
N LEU A 190 23.34 -16.39 -16.31
CA LEU A 190 24.06 -17.20 -15.33
C LEU A 190 23.60 -18.65 -15.30
N VAL A 191 22.35 -18.93 -15.68
CA VAL A 191 21.78 -20.28 -15.70
C VAL A 191 21.09 -20.52 -17.04
N GLU A 192 21.80 -21.20 -17.94
CA GLU A 192 21.34 -21.50 -19.29
C GLU A 192 19.95 -22.17 -19.30
N GLY A 193 19.07 -21.67 -20.16
CA GLY A 193 17.71 -22.19 -20.34
C GLY A 193 16.72 -21.85 -19.22
N LYS A 194 17.05 -20.92 -18.32
CA LYS A 194 16.13 -20.46 -17.27
C LYS A 194 15.58 -19.07 -17.52
N THR A 195 14.25 -19.02 -17.64
CA THR A 195 13.47 -17.78 -17.49
C THR A 195 13.22 -17.48 -16.01
N LEU A 196 13.63 -16.28 -15.58
CA LEU A 196 13.41 -15.74 -14.24
C LEU A 196 12.53 -14.49 -14.32
N ALA A 197 12.17 -13.92 -13.16
CA ALA A 197 11.38 -12.70 -13.07
C ALA A 197 12.14 -11.66 -12.23
N HIS A 198 12.07 -10.38 -12.59
CA HIS A 198 12.61 -9.30 -11.77
C HIS A 198 11.66 -8.89 -10.66
N CYS A 199 10.35 -9.02 -10.91
CA CYS A 199 9.31 -8.58 -9.99
C CYS A 199 8.66 -9.78 -9.30
N HIS A 200 8.49 -9.64 -7.98
CA HIS A 200 7.89 -10.67 -7.14
C HIS A 200 6.93 -10.04 -6.16
N GLU A 201 5.66 -10.44 -6.22
CA GLU A 201 4.69 -10.10 -5.20
C GLU A 201 4.94 -10.98 -3.97
N VAL A 202 5.04 -10.34 -2.81
CA VAL A 202 5.34 -10.99 -1.54
C VAL A 202 4.24 -10.66 -0.57
N HIS A 203 3.60 -11.69 -0.02
CA HIS A 203 2.50 -11.53 0.90
C HIS A 203 2.87 -12.09 2.26
N THR A 204 2.60 -11.30 3.30
CA THR A 204 3.04 -11.61 4.66
C THR A 204 1.93 -11.38 5.68
N ILE A 205 2.00 -12.15 6.77
CA ILE A 205 1.17 -11.98 7.97
C ILE A 205 2.06 -11.62 9.16
N ASN A 206 1.58 -10.74 10.03
CA ASN A 206 2.27 -10.42 11.28
C ASN A 206 1.88 -11.44 12.36
N ILE A 207 2.79 -12.33 12.73
CA ILE A 207 2.50 -13.40 13.69
C ILE A 207 2.29 -12.89 15.13
N ASN A 208 2.60 -11.62 15.39
CA ASN A 208 2.38 -10.98 16.69
C ASN A 208 0.97 -10.38 16.80
N ILE A 209 0.21 -10.30 15.70
CA ILE A 209 -1.12 -9.68 15.67
C ILE A 209 -2.14 -10.72 15.22
N LYS A 210 -2.80 -11.33 16.21
CA LYS A 210 -3.79 -12.40 15.99
C LYS A 210 -5.16 -11.96 16.46
N ASN A 211 -6.19 -12.44 15.77
CA ASN A 211 -7.54 -12.41 16.30
C ASN A 211 -7.71 -13.43 17.42
N THR A 212 -8.73 -13.21 18.25
CA THR A 212 -9.25 -14.23 19.15
C THR A 212 -10.31 -15.03 18.41
N VAL A 213 -10.12 -16.33 18.32
CA VAL A 213 -11.13 -17.26 17.78
C VAL A 213 -11.81 -17.92 18.97
N LYS A 214 -13.13 -17.71 19.10
CA LYS A 214 -13.94 -18.31 20.18
C LYS A 214 -14.24 -19.77 19.88
N ASP A 215 -14.67 -20.51 20.90
CA ASP A 215 -15.00 -21.94 20.80
C ASP A 215 -16.13 -22.24 19.79
N ASP A 216 -17.01 -21.27 19.54
CA ASP A 216 -18.08 -21.35 18.54
C ASP A 216 -17.60 -21.03 17.11
N GLY A 217 -16.30 -20.79 16.92
CA GLY A 217 -15.69 -20.44 15.64
C GLY A 217 -15.82 -18.96 15.27
N THR A 218 -16.47 -18.14 16.10
CA THR A 218 -16.56 -16.69 15.83
C THR A 218 -15.23 -16.00 16.08
N VAL A 219 -14.90 -15.04 15.22
CA VAL A 219 -13.65 -14.27 15.30
C VAL A 219 -13.96 -12.94 15.95
N ALA A 220 -13.40 -12.71 17.13
CA ALA A 220 -13.37 -11.40 17.79
C ALA A 220 -11.94 -10.87 17.71
N GLY A 221 -11.77 -9.74 17.05
CA GLY A 221 -10.51 -9.00 17.09
C GLY A 221 -10.64 -7.75 17.94
N ASP A 222 -9.56 -7.02 18.04
CA ASP A 222 -9.42 -5.72 18.71
C ASP A 222 -10.12 -4.55 18.00
N GLY A 223 -10.79 -4.82 16.87
CA GLY A 223 -11.55 -3.85 16.06
C GLY A 223 -13.08 -4.03 16.12
N GLU A 224 -13.63 -4.74 17.10
CA GLU A 224 -15.09 -4.82 17.22
C GLU A 224 -15.64 -3.47 17.74
N VAL A 225 -15.98 -2.57 16.82
CA VAL A 225 -16.52 -1.23 17.13
C VAL A 225 -17.99 -1.11 16.72
N THR A 226 -18.69 -0.17 17.33
CA THR A 226 -20.10 0.10 17.01
C THR A 226 -20.27 0.73 15.62
N ASP A 227 -21.45 0.59 15.01
CA ASP A 227 -21.76 1.25 13.74
C ASP A 227 -21.65 2.78 13.83
N ALA A 228 -21.98 3.37 14.99
CA ALA A 228 -21.81 4.79 15.24
C ALA A 228 -20.33 5.21 15.16
N THR A 229 -19.41 4.38 15.69
CA THR A 229 -17.97 4.60 15.59
C THR A 229 -17.49 4.49 14.14
N ARG A 230 -17.97 3.49 13.39
CA ARG A 230 -17.64 3.34 11.96
C ARG A 230 -18.09 4.56 11.15
N GLN A 231 -19.32 5.01 11.38
CA GLN A 231 -19.87 6.18 10.70
C GLN A 231 -19.09 7.46 11.05
N ALA A 232 -18.71 7.64 12.32
CA ALA A 232 -17.91 8.78 12.76
C ALA A 232 -16.53 8.81 12.09
N ARG A 233 -15.84 7.67 12.02
CA ARG A 233 -14.56 7.52 11.30
C ARG A 233 -14.72 7.84 9.82
N HIS A 234 -15.75 7.31 9.18
CA HIS A 234 -16.04 7.57 7.77
C HIS A 234 -16.27 9.06 7.50
N ASN A 235 -17.11 9.72 8.31
CA ASN A 235 -17.37 11.16 8.19
C ASN A 235 -16.10 11.99 8.38
N GLN A 236 -15.23 11.60 9.33
CA GLN A 236 -13.94 12.24 9.53
C GLN A 236 -13.06 12.15 8.26
N GLN A 237 -13.01 10.99 7.60
CA GLN A 237 -12.25 10.86 6.35
C GLN A 237 -12.86 11.69 5.21
N LEU A 238 -14.19 11.82 5.14
CA LEU A 238 -14.83 12.72 4.17
C LEU A 238 -14.42 14.19 4.40
N GLU A 239 -14.36 14.64 5.65
CA GLU A 239 -13.89 16.00 5.97
C GLU A 239 -12.42 16.23 5.62
N LEU A 240 -11.56 15.23 5.89
CA LEU A 240 -10.14 15.29 5.52
C LEU A 240 -9.98 15.33 3.99
N LEU A 241 -10.71 14.48 3.27
CA LEU A 241 -10.72 14.45 1.81
C LEU A 241 -11.18 15.79 1.22
N GLU A 242 -12.17 16.45 1.81
CA GLU A 242 -12.63 17.75 1.32
C GLU A 242 -11.58 18.85 1.53
N LYS A 243 -10.88 18.84 2.67
CA LYS A 243 -9.74 19.75 2.89
C LYS A 243 -8.62 19.49 1.88
N GLU A 244 -8.33 18.22 1.59
CA GLU A 244 -7.35 17.81 0.60
C GLU A 244 -7.74 18.30 -0.81
N LYS A 245 -8.99 18.11 -1.23
CA LYS A 245 -9.52 18.62 -2.51
C LYS A 245 -9.34 20.12 -2.66
N LEU A 246 -9.70 20.89 -1.63
CA LEU A 246 -9.54 22.35 -1.62
C LEU A 246 -8.07 22.77 -1.72
N TRP A 247 -7.16 22.05 -1.05
CA TRP A 247 -5.72 22.30 -1.17
C TRP A 247 -5.21 21.94 -2.56
N TYR A 248 -5.58 20.76 -3.07
CA TYR A 248 -5.15 20.25 -4.37
C TYR A 248 -5.54 21.19 -5.51
N GLN A 249 -6.78 21.71 -5.48
CA GLN A 249 -7.24 22.71 -6.45
C GLN A 249 -6.42 24.00 -6.42
N LYS A 250 -5.99 24.47 -5.23
CA LYS A 250 -5.14 25.68 -5.11
C LYS A 250 -3.75 25.47 -5.65
N VAL A 251 -3.16 24.29 -5.46
CA VAL A 251 -1.79 23.98 -5.89
C VAL A 251 -1.73 23.67 -7.39
N ARG A 252 -2.75 23.02 -7.95
CA ARG A 252 -2.88 22.76 -9.39
C ARG A 252 -3.55 23.88 -10.19
N ALA A 253 -4.13 24.89 -9.55
CA ALA A 253 -4.64 26.05 -10.27
C ALA A 253 -3.50 26.65 -11.13
N PRO A 254 -3.75 26.95 -12.42
CA PRO A 254 -2.76 27.64 -13.23
C PRO A 254 -2.34 28.90 -12.49
N LYS A 255 -1.03 29.05 -12.21
CA LYS A 255 -0.51 30.34 -11.71
C LYS A 255 -0.95 31.38 -12.72
N ARG A 256 -1.90 32.25 -12.35
CA ARG A 256 -2.28 33.40 -13.18
C ARG A 256 -0.98 34.13 -13.48
N ARG A 257 -0.53 34.08 -14.74
CA ARG A 257 0.53 34.97 -15.20
C ARG A 257 -0.04 36.37 -15.02
N ASN A 258 0.45 37.10 -14.02
CA ASN A 258 0.30 38.54 -13.99
C ASN A 258 1.03 39.08 -15.22
N ILE A 259 0.32 39.17 -16.33
CA ILE A 259 0.69 40.01 -17.46
C ILE A 259 0.34 41.42 -17.00
N ASN A 260 1.20 42.01 -16.18
CA ASN A 260 1.19 43.46 -16.00
C ASN A 260 1.82 44.05 -17.26
N LYS A 261 0.96 44.72 -18.04
CA LYS A 261 1.31 45.70 -19.05
C LYS A 261 2.01 46.91 -18.42
#